data_AF-A0A2M7LID2-F1
#
_entry.id   AF-A0A2M7LID2-F1
#
_cell.length_a   1.000
_cell.length_b   1.000
_cell.length_c   1.000
_cell.angle_alpha   90.00
_cell.angle_beta   90.00
_cell.angle_gamma   90.00
#
_symmetry.space_group_name_H-M   'P 1'
#
loop_
_entity.id
_entity.type
_entity.pdbx_description
1 polymer ?
#
loop_
_entity_poly.entity_id
_entity_poly.type
_entity_poly.pdbx_seq_one_letter_code
_entity_poly.pdbx_strand_id
1 'polypeptide(L)'
;MSKKIKISKKELYRLYYKEKKSKYKIGDLYNCSFKTVLNRMREFEMEPLSRSIIQSKYKKFNFSGDKTEKAYLIGFRLGDLNVYQTSKHSEVIVIRCHTTAIDQLKLTQDLFSKYGKV
;
A
#
# COMPACT_ATOMS: atom_id res chain seq x y z
N MET A 1 12.84 -10.95 -35.71
CA MET A 1 12.83 -11.40 -34.31
C MET A 1 13.16 -10.21 -33.42
N SER A 2 12.28 -9.83 -32.50
CA SER A 2 12.52 -8.70 -31.58
C SER A 2 13.65 -9.05 -30.59
N LYS A 3 14.62 -8.13 -30.42
CA LYS A 3 15.74 -8.29 -29.49
C LYS A 3 15.19 -8.40 -28.07
N LYS A 4 15.43 -9.54 -27.40
CA LYS A 4 15.03 -9.73 -25.99
C LYS A 4 15.73 -8.67 -25.12
N ILE A 5 14.96 -7.74 -24.57
CA ILE A 5 15.45 -6.68 -23.67
C ILE A 5 15.99 -7.34 -22.40
N LYS A 6 17.28 -7.22 -22.12
CA LYS A 6 17.91 -7.89 -20.99
C LYS A 6 17.73 -7.05 -19.72
N ILE A 7 16.73 -7.40 -18.92
CA ILE A 7 16.59 -6.92 -17.54
C ILE A 7 17.07 -8.04 -16.61
N SER A 8 18.05 -7.76 -15.75
CA SER A 8 18.54 -8.75 -14.79
C SER A 8 17.57 -8.92 -13.62
N LYS A 9 17.52 -10.12 -13.02
CA LYS A 9 16.65 -10.41 -11.87
C LYS A 9 16.92 -9.45 -10.70
N LYS A 10 18.19 -9.20 -10.40
CA LYS A 10 18.63 -8.29 -9.32
C LYS A 10 18.12 -6.87 -9.53
N GLU A 11 18.20 -6.37 -10.76
CA GLU A 11 17.80 -5.00 -11.06
C GLU A 11 16.28 -4.85 -11.07
N LEU A 12 15.56 -5.82 -11.64
CA LEU A 12 14.10 -5.83 -11.59
C LEU A 12 13.59 -5.90 -10.14
N TYR A 13 14.25 -6.68 -9.28
CA TYR A 13 13.94 -6.77 -7.86
C TYR A 13 14.14 -5.41 -7.15
N ARG A 14 15.26 -4.74 -7.39
CA ARG A 14 15.54 -3.41 -6.82
C ARG A 14 14.47 -2.40 -7.25
N LEU A 15 14.20 -2.29 -8.55
CA LEU A 15 13.25 -1.32 -9.09
C LEU A 15 11.82 -1.58 -8.60
N TYR A 16 11.39 -2.84 -8.52
CA TYR A 16 10.02 -3.19 -8.17
C TYR A 16 9.78 -3.23 -6.65
N TYR A 17 10.59 -3.96 -5.88
CA TYR A 17 10.34 -4.15 -4.45
C TYR A 17 10.95 -3.06 -3.57
N LYS A 18 12.17 -2.59 -3.88
CA LYS A 18 12.84 -1.56 -3.06
C LYS A 18 12.39 -0.16 -3.44
N GLU A 19 12.40 0.17 -4.73
CA GLU A 19 12.04 1.51 -5.22
C GLU A 19 10.56 1.67 -5.53
N LYS A 20 9.76 0.59 -5.44
CA LYS A 20 8.31 0.59 -5.68
C LYS A 20 7.89 1.23 -7.01
N LYS A 21 8.73 1.12 -8.05
CA LYS A 21 8.35 1.61 -9.39
C LYS A 21 7.27 0.74 -9.99
N SER A 22 6.30 1.37 -10.66
CA SER A 22 5.27 0.63 -11.39
C SER A 22 5.88 -0.11 -12.57
N LYS A 23 5.23 -1.19 -13.01
CA LYS A 23 5.62 -1.93 -14.22
C LYS A 23 5.70 -1.03 -15.47
N TYR A 24 4.84 -0.01 -15.53
CA TYR A 24 4.87 1.00 -16.58
C TYR A 24 6.15 1.84 -16.52
N LYS A 25 6.48 2.40 -15.35
CA LYS A 25 7.73 3.18 -15.18
C LYS A 25 8.98 2.35 -15.46
N ILE A 26 8.98 1.07 -15.07
CA ILE A 26 10.08 0.16 -15.41
C ILE A 26 10.11 -0.07 -16.93
N GLY A 27 8.94 -0.20 -17.56
CA GLY A 27 8.81 -0.25 -19.01
C GLY A 27 9.47 0.94 -19.69
N ASP A 28 9.12 2.15 -19.26
CA ASP A 28 9.66 3.41 -19.79
C ASP A 28 11.19 3.48 -19.65
N LEU A 29 11.74 3.07 -18.49
CA LEU A 29 13.20 3.05 -18.24
C LEU A 29 13.96 2.12 -19.19
N TYR A 30 13.34 1.01 -19.60
CA TYR A 30 13.94 0.03 -20.51
C TYR A 30 13.43 0.15 -21.95
N ASN A 31 12.69 1.23 -22.25
CA ASN A 31 12.00 1.46 -23.52
C ASN A 31 11.22 0.21 -24.00
N CYS A 32 10.42 -0.35 -23.11
CA CYS A 32 9.69 -1.58 -23.34
C CYS A 32 8.26 -1.52 -22.80
N SER A 33 7.39 -2.36 -23.36
CA SER A 33 6.02 -2.46 -22.87
C SER A 33 5.96 -3.01 -21.44
N PHE A 34 4.95 -2.62 -20.67
CA PHE A 34 4.68 -3.20 -19.35
C PHE A 34 4.52 -4.73 -19.39
N LYS A 35 4.03 -5.28 -20.53
CA LYS A 35 3.88 -6.72 -20.75
C LYS A 35 5.24 -7.43 -20.75
N THR A 36 6.26 -6.80 -21.32
CA THR A 36 7.63 -7.32 -21.31
C THR A 36 8.17 -7.41 -19.89
N VAL A 37 7.97 -6.37 -19.08
CA VAL A 37 8.34 -6.36 -17.66
C VAL A 37 7.58 -7.46 -16.89
N LEU A 38 6.27 -7.60 -17.13
CA LEU A 38 5.45 -8.64 -16.49
C LEU A 38 5.92 -10.06 -16.84
N ASN A 39 6.25 -10.31 -18.10
CA ASN A 39 6.79 -11.60 -18.52
C ASN A 39 8.13 -11.90 -17.84
N ARG A 40 9.01 -10.89 -17.69
CA ARG A 40 10.27 -11.05 -16.94
C ARG A 40 10.06 -11.29 -15.45
N MET A 41 9.08 -10.64 -14.85
CA MET A 41 8.70 -10.94 -13.46
C MET A 41 8.27 -12.40 -13.32
N ARG A 42 7.45 -12.92 -14.25
CA ARG A 42 7.02 -14.33 -14.25
C ARG A 42 8.18 -15.29 -14.47
N GLU A 43 9.07 -15.00 -15.42
CA GLU A 43 10.29 -15.81 -15.65
C GLU A 43 11.18 -15.89 -14.39
N PHE A 44 11.13 -14.89 -13.52
CA PHE A 44 11.90 -14.85 -12.28
C PHE A 44 11.11 -15.25 -11.03
N GLU A 45 9.87 -15.72 -11.19
CA GLU A 45 8.95 -16.10 -10.11
C GLU A 45 8.73 -14.96 -9.09
N MET A 46 8.62 -13.74 -9.59
CA MET A 46 8.37 -12.56 -8.77
C MET A 46 6.88 -12.31 -8.59
N GLU A 47 6.42 -12.42 -7.35
CA GLU A 47 5.03 -12.17 -7.01
C GLU A 47 4.65 -10.68 -7.08
N PRO A 48 3.55 -10.32 -7.76
CA PRO A 48 3.06 -8.95 -7.76
C PRO A 48 2.74 -8.50 -6.33
N LEU A 49 3.31 -7.35 -5.93
CA LEU A 49 2.86 -6.65 -4.73
C LEU A 49 1.36 -6.37 -4.80
N SER A 50 0.72 -6.40 -3.63
CA SER A 50 -0.70 -6.09 -3.53
C SER A 50 -1.01 -4.68 -4.04
N ARG A 51 -2.21 -4.51 -4.57
CA ARG A 51 -2.67 -3.22 -5.13
C ARG A 51 -2.57 -2.10 -4.08
N SER A 52 -2.89 -2.42 -2.83
CA SER A 52 -2.83 -1.50 -1.68
C SER A 52 -1.43 -0.93 -1.47
N ILE A 53 -0.39 -1.78 -1.56
CA ILE A 53 0.99 -1.38 -1.38
C ILE A 53 1.47 -0.51 -2.55
N ILE A 54 1.11 -0.89 -3.79
CA ILE A 54 1.55 -0.19 -5.00
C ILE A 54 0.93 1.21 -5.10
N GLN A 55 -0.36 1.36 -4.78
CA GLN A 55 -1.06 2.64 -4.89
C GLN A 55 -0.78 3.58 -3.70
N SER A 56 -0.26 3.05 -2.59
CA SER A 56 -0.02 3.86 -1.40
C SER A 56 1.23 4.72 -1.55
N LYS A 57 1.07 6.04 -1.51
CA LYS A 57 2.19 7.00 -1.44
C LYS A 57 3.00 6.86 -0.15
N TYR A 58 2.31 6.61 0.97
CA TYR A 58 2.91 6.50 2.29
C TYR A 58 2.96 5.04 2.75
N LYS A 59 3.96 4.69 3.57
CA LYS A 59 4.01 3.36 4.19
C LYS A 59 2.83 3.24 5.17
N LYS A 60 2.16 2.10 5.13
CA LYS A 60 1.12 1.73 6.09
C LYS A 60 1.66 0.63 6.99
N PHE A 61 1.20 0.60 8.23
CA PHE A 61 1.57 -0.39 9.23
C PHE A 61 0.33 -1.13 9.70
N ASN A 62 0.52 -2.40 10.05
CA ASN A 62 -0.55 -3.24 10.56
C ASN A 62 -0.91 -2.85 11.99
N PHE A 63 -2.11 -3.23 12.39
CA PHE A 63 -2.52 -3.24 13.78
C PHE A 63 -1.53 -4.04 14.63
N SER A 64 -1.23 -3.59 15.86
CA SER A 64 -0.18 -4.21 16.69
C SER A 64 -0.55 -5.64 17.15
N GLY A 65 -1.85 -5.93 17.21
CA GLY A 65 -2.39 -7.17 17.78
C GLY A 65 -2.74 -7.06 19.27
N ASP A 66 -2.40 -5.94 19.93
CA ASP A 66 -2.72 -5.72 21.34
C ASP A 66 -4.23 -5.69 21.60
N LYS A 67 -4.69 -6.37 22.64
CA LYS A 67 -6.13 -6.52 22.91
C LYS A 67 -6.74 -5.23 23.47
N THR A 68 -5.97 -4.47 24.26
CA THR A 68 -6.43 -3.21 24.86
C THR A 68 -6.59 -2.14 23.79
N GLU A 69 -5.58 -1.98 22.93
CA GLU A 69 -5.63 -1.12 21.76
C GLU A 69 -6.82 -1.50 20.86
N LYS A 70 -7.05 -2.79 20.64
CA LYS A 70 -8.17 -3.28 19.83
C LYS A 70 -9.51 -2.87 20.44
N ALA A 71 -9.68 -3.09 21.74
CA ALA A 71 -10.92 -2.77 22.44
C ALA A 71 -11.21 -1.26 22.36
N TYR A 72 -10.19 -0.43 22.56
CA TYR A 72 -10.30 1.03 22.42
C TYR A 72 -10.72 1.44 21.01
N LEU A 73 -10.01 0.96 19.97
CA LEU A 73 -10.32 1.30 18.57
C LEU A 73 -11.72 0.83 18.15
N ILE A 74 -12.19 -0.32 18.64
CA ILE A 74 -13.56 -0.79 18.39
C ILE A 74 -14.58 0.13 19.05
N GLY A 75 -14.37 0.52 20.31
CA GLY A 75 -15.24 1.47 21.01
C GLY A 75 -15.32 2.80 20.27
N PHE A 76 -14.17 3.35 19.90
CA PHE A 76 -14.09 4.61 19.16
C PHE A 76 -14.77 4.52 17.78
N ARG A 77 -14.65 3.36 17.11
CA ARG A 77 -15.36 3.09 15.86
C ARG A 77 -16.88 3.04 16.03
N LEU A 78 -17.38 2.52 17.15
CA LEU A 78 -18.82 2.41 17.40
C LEU A 78 -19.46 3.77 17.70
N GLY A 79 -18.70 4.71 18.27
CA GLY A 79 -19.17 6.05 18.60
C GLY A 79 -18.97 7.06 17.46
N ASP A 80 -17.71 7.34 17.10
CA ASP A 80 -17.33 8.57 16.39
C ASP A 80 -16.88 8.35 14.94
N LEU A 81 -16.36 7.16 14.61
CA LEU A 81 -15.70 6.93 13.32
C LEU A 81 -16.62 6.22 12.31
N ASN A 82 -16.64 6.76 11.09
CA ASN A 82 -17.11 6.02 9.93
C ASN A 82 -15.98 5.13 9.40
N VAL A 83 -16.10 3.82 9.61
CA VAL A 83 -15.10 2.83 9.21
C VAL A 83 -15.69 1.83 8.24
N TYR A 84 -15.05 1.68 7.08
CA TYR A 84 -15.50 0.77 6.04
C TYR A 84 -14.34 0.22 5.19
N GLN A 85 -14.58 -0.90 4.52
CA GLN A 85 -13.72 -1.43 3.47
C GLN A 85 -14.30 -1.05 2.11
N THR A 86 -13.44 -0.63 1.18
CA THR A 86 -13.88 -0.27 -0.18
C THR A 86 -14.29 -1.47 -1.02
N SER A 87 -13.75 -2.66 -0.73
CA SER A 87 -14.16 -3.93 -1.32
C SER A 87 -13.82 -5.09 -0.39
N LYS A 88 -14.44 -6.26 -0.60
CA LYS A 88 -14.21 -7.48 0.22
C LYS A 88 -12.75 -7.96 0.20
N HIS A 89 -11.99 -7.61 -0.84
CA HIS A 89 -10.58 -8.00 -1.00
C HIS A 89 -9.62 -6.85 -0.64
N SER A 90 -10.12 -5.74 -0.10
CA SER A 90 -9.28 -4.63 0.31
C SER A 90 -8.50 -5.00 1.57
N GLU A 91 -7.17 -4.90 1.48
CA GLU A 91 -6.28 -5.07 2.64
C GLU A 91 -6.23 -3.82 3.52
N VAL A 92 -6.83 -2.72 3.06
CA VAL A 92 -6.84 -1.43 3.75
C VAL A 92 -8.27 -1.08 4.12
N ILE A 93 -8.46 -0.65 5.36
CA ILE A 93 -9.70 -0.04 5.84
C ILE A 93 -9.62 1.47 5.68
N VAL A 94 -10.75 2.10 5.41
CA VAL A 94 -10.88 3.55 5.40
C VAL A 94 -11.55 3.96 6.70
N ILE A 95 -10.93 4.93 7.38
CA ILE A 95 -11.43 5.54 8.60
C ILE A 95 -11.68 7.00 8.30
N ARG A 96 -12.88 7.50 8.63
CA ARG A 96 -13.25 8.91 8.48
C ARG A 96 -13.90 9.41 9.76
N CYS A 97 -13.57 10.64 10.12
CA CYS A 97 -14.25 11.41 11.15
C CYS A 97 -14.45 12.82 10.62
N HIS A 98 -15.67 13.32 10.64
CA HIS A 98 -15.97 14.71 10.31
C HIS A 98 -16.05 15.48 11.63
N THR A 99 -15.09 16.36 11.87
CA THR A 99 -15.07 17.17 13.09
C THR A 99 -14.47 18.54 12.81
N THR A 100 -14.95 19.55 13.53
CA THR A 100 -14.34 20.88 13.62
C THR A 100 -13.63 21.08 14.97
N ALA A 101 -13.77 20.14 15.91
CA ALA A 101 -13.15 20.21 17.22
C ALA A 101 -11.66 19.85 17.12
N ILE A 102 -10.80 20.76 17.59
CA ILE A 102 -9.34 20.61 17.51
C ILE A 102 -8.86 19.40 18.31
N ASP A 103 -9.46 19.14 19.48
CA ASP A 103 -9.04 18.03 20.34
C ASP A 103 -9.36 16.67 19.71
N GLN A 104 -10.48 16.56 19.00
CA GLN A 104 -10.82 15.36 18.22
C GLN A 104 -9.83 15.14 17.06
N LEU A 105 -9.40 16.23 16.41
CA LEU A 105 -8.38 16.16 15.36
C LEU A 105 -7.04 15.66 15.91
N LYS A 106 -6.57 16.22 17.03
CA LYS A 106 -5.34 15.79 17.71
C LYS A 106 -5.43 14.32 18.13
N LEU A 107 -6.51 13.93 18.80
CA LEU A 107 -6.75 12.55 19.22
C LEU A 107 -6.69 11.60 18.02
N THR A 108 -7.31 11.95 16.90
CA THR A 108 -7.29 11.14 15.67
C THR A 108 -5.87 11.03 15.10
N GLN A 109 -5.13 12.14 15.05
CA GLN A 109 -3.74 12.14 14.57
C GLN A 109 -2.84 11.27 15.46
N ASP A 110 -2.94 11.41 16.77
CA ASP A 110 -2.13 10.65 17.74
C ASP A 110 -2.44 9.16 17.68
N LEU A 111 -3.73 8.79 17.60
CA LEU A 111 -4.14 7.39 17.54
C LEU A 111 -3.76 6.71 16.23
N PHE A 112 -3.86 7.39 15.08
CA PHE A 112 -3.75 6.75 13.77
C PHE A 112 -2.43 7.01 13.03
N SER A 113 -1.61 7.98 13.44
CA SER A 113 -0.32 8.30 12.80
C SER A 113 0.67 7.12 12.81
N LYS A 114 0.58 6.24 13.81
CA LYS A 114 1.37 5.00 13.88
C LYS A 114 1.04 3.99 12.76
N TYR A 115 -0.14 4.06 12.16
CA TYR A 115 -0.55 3.15 11.08
C TYR A 115 -0.30 3.73 9.68
N GLY A 116 0.00 5.02 9.58
CA GLY A 116 0.26 5.69 8.32
C GLY A 116 0.05 7.19 8.44
N LYS A 117 0.16 7.89 7.32
CA LYS A 117 -0.12 9.32 7.29
C LYS A 117 -1.62 9.57 7.49
N VAL A 118 -1.95 10.40 8.49
CA VAL A 118 -3.29 10.93 8.81
C VAL A 118 -3.39 12.36 8.27
#